data_AF-A0A1G2DD36-F1
#
_entry.id   AF-A0A1G2DD36-F1
#
_cell.length_a   1.000
_cell.length_b   1.000
_cell.length_c   1.000
_cell.angle_alpha   90.00
_cell.angle_beta   90.00
_cell.angle_gamma   90.00
#
_symmetry.space_group_name_H-M   'P 1'
#
loop_
_entity.id
_entity.type
_entity.pdbx_description
1 polymer ?
#
loop_
_entity_poly.entity_id
_entity_poly.type
_entity_poly.pdbx_seq_one_letter_code
_entity_poly.pdbx_strand_id
1 'polypeptide(L)'
;MTSLRKPETAARYEEYRKKREPDVCYLCRAASIKEFTYWRLLPNEYPYDRITKTHHLITLRRHADENALTVPEYNELYDIKLALRNDYDMLFENTLKNKSIREHYHIHAIEVADELP
;
A
#
# COMPACT_ATOMS: atom_id res chain seq x y z
N MET A 1 16.84 -4.83 12.84
CA MET A 1 16.14 -3.71 12.16
C MET A 1 14.92 -3.36 12.98
N THR A 2 14.77 -2.09 13.36
CA THR A 2 13.58 -1.61 14.08
C THR A 2 12.41 -1.62 13.11
N SER A 3 11.39 -2.43 13.40
CA SER A 3 10.14 -2.46 12.61
C SER A 3 9.44 -1.11 12.73
N LEU A 4 8.86 -0.61 11.64
CA LEU A 4 7.92 0.53 11.66
C LEU A 4 6.53 0.13 12.18
N ARG A 5 6.37 -1.14 12.55
CA ARG A 5 5.14 -1.70 13.09
C ARG A 5 5.27 -1.94 14.59
N LYS A 6 4.18 -1.74 15.33
CA LYS A 6 4.02 -2.16 16.71
C LYS A 6 4.20 -3.68 16.82
N PRO A 7 4.58 -4.21 18.00
CA PRO A 7 4.84 -5.64 18.17
C PRO A 7 3.68 -6.52 17.71
N GLU A 8 2.43 -6.13 17.97
CA GLU A 8 1.24 -6.91 17.59
C GLU A 8 1.08 -6.98 16.07
N THR A 9 1.19 -5.84 15.39
CA THR A 9 1.08 -5.76 13.93
C THR A 9 2.25 -6.45 13.23
N ALA A 10 3.46 -6.35 13.80
CA ALA A 10 4.63 -7.09 13.32
C ALA A 10 4.42 -8.61 13.42
N ALA A 11 3.87 -9.10 14.53
CA ALA A 11 3.57 -10.51 14.73
C ALA A 11 2.52 -11.02 13.73
N ARG A 12 1.42 -10.27 13.54
CA ARG A 12 0.38 -10.59 12.55
C ARG A 12 0.94 -10.62 11.12
N TYR A 13 1.79 -9.65 10.78
CA TYR A 13 2.42 -9.60 9.45
C TYR A 13 3.35 -10.79 9.22
N GLU A 14 4.13 -11.18 10.22
CA GLU A 14 5.02 -12.34 10.12
C GLU A 14 4.24 -13.65 10.03
N GLU A 15 3.14 -13.77 10.76
CA GLU A 15 2.23 -14.92 10.62
C GLU A 15 1.62 -15.01 9.22
N TYR A 16 1.16 -13.87 8.68
CA TYR A 16 0.69 -13.78 7.30
C TYR A 16 1.77 -14.24 6.32
N ARG A 17 3.01 -13.76 6.46
CA ARG A 17 4.13 -14.16 5.59
C ARG A 17 4.40 -15.66 5.62
N LYS A 18 4.25 -16.31 6.78
CA LYS A 18 4.43 -17.76 6.91
C LYS A 18 3.30 -18.57 6.28
N LYS A 19 2.08 -18.03 6.31
CA LYS A 19 0.87 -18.69 5.79
C LYS A 19 0.52 -18.31 4.35
N ARG A 20 1.21 -17.32 3.78
CA ARG A 20 0.91 -16.78 2.46
C ARG A 20 1.09 -17.85 1.39
N GLU A 21 0.02 -18.15 0.67
CA GLU A 21 0.04 -18.99 -0.52
C GLU A 21 0.62 -18.19 -1.71
N PRO A 22 1.51 -18.78 -2.53
CA PRO A 22 2.14 -18.09 -3.66
C PRO A 22 1.15 -17.47 -4.65
N ASP A 23 0.03 -18.15 -4.91
CA ASP A 23 -0.97 -17.75 -5.90
C ASP A 23 -2.08 -16.85 -5.33
N VAL A 24 -1.97 -16.48 -4.04
CA VAL A 24 -2.94 -15.62 -3.37
C VAL A 24 -2.34 -14.25 -3.13
N CYS A 25 -2.83 -13.27 -3.90
CA CYS A 25 -2.48 -11.88 -3.69
C CYS A 25 -3.48 -11.20 -2.74
N TYR A 26 -2.97 -10.74 -1.59
CA TYR A 26 -3.73 -9.92 -0.63
C TYR A 26 -4.35 -8.68 -1.29
N LEU A 27 -3.57 -7.95 -2.10
CA LEU A 27 -4.04 -6.74 -2.76
C LEU A 27 -5.19 -7.03 -3.73
N CYS A 28 -5.19 -8.19 -4.39
CA CYS A 28 -6.30 -8.59 -5.26
C CYS A 28 -7.63 -8.71 -4.51
N ARG A 29 -7.61 -9.30 -3.30
CA ARG A 29 -8.81 -9.66 -2.52
C ARG A 29 -9.28 -8.59 -1.55
N ALA A 30 -8.40 -7.66 -1.17
CA ALA A 30 -8.72 -6.62 -0.20
C ALA A 30 -9.87 -5.72 -0.67
N ALA A 31 -10.73 -5.34 0.26
CA ALA A 31 -11.85 -4.45 0.01
C ALA A 31 -11.35 -3.01 -0.27
N SER A 32 -11.89 -2.40 -1.32
CA SER A 32 -11.56 -1.01 -1.69
C SER A 32 -12.31 -0.02 -0.77
N ILE A 33 -11.61 1.00 -0.28
CA ILE A 33 -12.21 2.22 0.30
C ILE A 33 -12.80 3.08 -0.81
N LYS A 34 -12.08 3.16 -1.93
CA LYS A 34 -12.45 3.94 -3.11
C LYS A 34 -11.97 3.24 -4.36
N GLU A 35 -12.79 3.25 -5.41
CA GLU A 35 -12.41 2.74 -6.72
C GLU A 35 -12.27 3.88 -7.73
N PHE A 36 -11.31 3.71 -8.63
CA PHE A 36 -11.08 4.52 -9.81
C PHE A 36 -11.20 3.62 -11.05
N THR A 37 -10.85 4.11 -12.24
CA THR A 37 -10.97 3.34 -13.48
C THR A 37 -10.05 2.11 -13.45
N TYR A 38 -8.75 2.35 -13.24
CA TYR A 38 -7.69 1.34 -13.22
C TYR A 38 -7.10 1.13 -11.83
N TRP A 39 -7.36 2.04 -10.90
CA TRP A 39 -6.80 2.03 -9.55
C TRP A 39 -7.87 1.83 -8.48
N ARG A 40 -7.43 1.50 -7.27
CA ARG A 40 -8.24 1.50 -6.06
C ARG A 40 -7.40 1.90 -4.87
N LEU A 41 -8.07 2.49 -3.89
CA LEU A 41 -7.55 2.81 -2.58
C LEU A 41 -8.06 1.76 -1.59
N LEU A 42 -7.20 1.20 -0.74
CA LEU A 42 -7.57 0.19 0.25
C LEU A 42 -6.78 0.36 1.55
N PRO A 43 -7.27 -0.12 2.70
CA PRO A 43 -6.52 -0.03 3.95
C PRO A 43 -5.33 -0.99 3.91
N ASN A 44 -4.19 -0.60 4.48
CA ASN A 44 -3.11 -1.54 4.69
C ASN A 44 -3.40 -2.39 5.93
N GLU A 45 -3.65 -3.69 5.77
CA GLU A 45 -3.85 -4.62 6.91
C GLU A 45 -2.63 -4.72 7.84
N TYR A 46 -1.44 -4.35 7.35
CA TYR A 46 -0.19 -4.37 8.09
C TYR A 46 0.48 -2.99 8.09
N PRO A 47 -0.17 -1.98 8.71
CA PRO A 47 0.26 -0.59 8.65
C PRO A 47 1.59 -0.37 9.39
N TYR A 48 2.22 0.77 9.13
CA TYR A 48 3.38 1.27 9.87
C TYR A 48 2.91 2.03 11.12
N ASP A 49 2.12 1.37 11.95
CA ASP A 49 1.37 1.91 13.08
C ASP A 49 2.21 2.48 14.23
N ARG A 50 3.54 2.42 14.15
CA ARG A 50 4.41 3.22 15.05
C ARG A 50 4.53 4.67 14.63
N ILE A 51 4.39 4.96 13.34
CA ILE A 51 4.67 6.28 12.76
C ILE A 51 3.49 6.82 11.95
N THR A 52 2.42 6.05 11.79
CA THR A 52 1.24 6.44 11.01
C THR A 52 -0.03 6.26 11.82
N LYS A 53 -0.95 7.22 11.70
CA LYS A 53 -2.34 7.08 12.18
C LYS A 53 -3.23 6.49 11.08
N THR A 54 -2.98 6.87 9.83
CA THR A 54 -3.64 6.32 8.64
C THR A 54 -2.59 5.73 7.71
N HIS A 55 -2.86 4.53 7.21
CA HIS A 55 -2.00 3.90 6.20
C HIS A 55 -2.86 3.14 5.20
N HIS A 56 -3.00 3.74 4.02
CA HIS A 56 -3.69 3.17 2.89
C HIS A 56 -2.71 2.81 1.77
N LEU A 57 -3.19 2.00 0.84
CA LEU A 57 -2.49 1.64 -0.38
C LEU A 57 -3.32 2.07 -1.57
N ILE A 58 -2.69 2.74 -2.53
CA ILE A 58 -3.26 2.95 -3.86
C ILE A 58 -2.64 1.88 -4.76
N THR A 59 -3.45 1.02 -5.36
CA THR A 59 -2.97 -0.15 -6.13
C THR A 59 -3.79 -0.35 -7.40
N LEU A 60 -3.19 -1.00 -8.39
CA LEU A 60 -3.89 -1.38 -9.62
C LEU A 60 -5.07 -2.31 -9.28
N ARG A 61 -6.17 -2.17 -10.01
CA ARG A 61 -7.32 -3.09 -9.92
C ARG A 61 -6.95 -4.47 -10.47
N ARG A 62 -6.23 -4.50 -11.60
CA ARG A 62 -5.64 -5.73 -12.14
C ARG A 62 -4.33 -6.09 -11.42
N HIS A 63 -3.97 -7.36 -11.46
CA HIS A 63 -2.73 -7.86 -10.90
C HIS A 63 -1.57 -7.63 -11.89
N ALA A 64 -0.72 -6.64 -11.62
CA ALA A 64 0.46 -6.33 -12.43
C ALA A 64 1.48 -5.49 -11.67
N ASP A 65 2.75 -5.60 -12.03
CA ASP A 65 3.84 -4.78 -11.46
C ASP A 65 3.99 -3.43 -12.16
N GLU A 66 4.98 -2.62 -11.73
CA GLU A 66 5.19 -1.28 -12.26
C GLU A 66 5.69 -1.28 -13.71
N ASN A 67 6.40 -2.32 -14.14
CA ASN A 67 6.95 -2.41 -15.49
C ASN A 67 5.85 -2.67 -16.52
N ALA A 68 4.73 -3.23 -16.06
CA ALA A 68 3.57 -3.53 -16.89
C ALA A 68 2.54 -2.39 -16.93
N LEU A 69 2.83 -1.21 -16.38
CA LEU A 69 1.92 -0.07 -16.44
C LEU A 69 1.72 0.43 -17.87
N THR A 70 0.46 0.65 -18.22
CA THR A 70 0.09 1.35 -19.44
C THR A 70 0.11 2.87 -19.24
N VAL A 71 0.22 3.63 -20.34
CA VAL A 71 0.17 5.10 -20.29
C VAL A 71 -1.13 5.63 -19.63
N PRO A 72 -2.32 5.08 -19.93
CA PRO A 72 -3.55 5.50 -19.24
C PRO A 72 -3.52 5.25 -17.73
N GLU A 73 -3.01 4.09 -17.29
CA GLU A 73 -2.88 3.76 -15.86
C GLU A 73 -1.92 4.73 -15.16
N TYR A 74 -0.80 5.05 -15.81
CA TYR A 74 0.17 6.01 -15.29
C TYR A 74 -0.44 7.41 -15.16
N ASN A 75 -1.16 7.87 -16.18
CA ASN A 75 -1.82 9.18 -16.16
C ASN A 75 -2.90 9.25 -15.06
N GLU A 76 -3.74 8.21 -14.91
CA GLU A 76 -4.73 8.19 -13.84
C GLU A 76 -4.07 8.20 -12.45
N LEU A 77 -2.92 7.51 -12.29
CA LEU A 77 -2.17 7.56 -11.03
C LEU A 77 -1.71 8.98 -10.68
N TYR A 78 -1.27 9.74 -11.68
CA TYR A 78 -0.88 11.13 -11.49
C TYR A 78 -2.06 11.98 -11.01
N ASP A 79 -3.22 11.83 -11.66
CA ASP A 79 -4.45 12.55 -11.28
C ASP A 79 -4.92 12.18 -9.87
N ILE A 80 -4.83 10.90 -9.50
CA ILE A 80 -5.12 10.42 -8.14
C ILE A 80 -4.18 11.06 -7.12
N LYS A 81 -2.87 11.11 -7.39
CA LYS A 81 -1.89 11.75 -6.51
C LYS A 81 -2.21 13.24 -6.32
N LEU A 82 -2.60 13.95 -7.38
CA LEU A 82 -3.03 15.34 -7.29
C LEU A 82 -4.31 15.52 -6.47
N ALA A 83 -5.29 14.63 -6.64
CA ALA A 83 -6.57 14.69 -5.94
C ALA A 83 -6.42 14.43 -4.43
N LEU A 84 -5.51 13.52 -4.04
CA LEU A 84 -5.34 13.08 -2.66
C LEU A 84 -4.28 13.89 -1.87
N ARG A 85 -3.62 14.86 -2.48
CA ARG A 85 -2.50 15.60 -1.85
C ARG A 85 -2.85 16.39 -0.59
N ASN A 86 -4.14 16.67 -0.38
CA ASN A 86 -4.64 17.36 0.82
C ASN A 86 -5.19 16.38 1.87
N ASP A 87 -5.30 15.09 1.54
CA ASP A 87 -5.89 14.06 2.39
C ASP A 87 -4.82 13.22 3.11
N TYR A 88 -3.57 13.24 2.64
CA TYR A 88 -2.45 12.49 3.19
C TYR A 88 -1.21 13.36 3.31
N ASP A 89 -0.41 13.10 4.33
CA ASP A 89 0.88 13.79 4.53
C ASP A 89 1.92 13.33 3.51
N MET A 90 1.92 12.04 3.16
CA MET A 90 2.91 11.46 2.25
C MET A 90 2.32 10.42 1.32
N LEU A 91 2.72 10.50 0.06
CA LEU A 91 2.53 9.46 -0.96
C LEU A 91 3.91 8.96 -1.38
N PHE A 92 4.22 7.69 -1.16
CA PHE A 92 5.56 7.15 -1.45
C PHE A 92 5.57 5.68 -1.84
N GLU A 93 6.70 5.24 -2.37
CA GLU A 93 6.91 3.88 -2.83
C GLU A 93 8.10 3.26 -2.10
N ASN A 94 7.90 2.03 -1.62
CA ASN A 94 9.02 1.26 -1.15
C ASN A 94 9.85 0.77 -2.34
N THR A 95 11.16 0.97 -2.26
CA THR A 95 12.09 0.33 -3.20
C THR A 95 12.06 -1.19 -3.05
N LEU A 96 12.60 -1.91 -4.04
CA LEU A 96 12.60 -3.39 -4.06
C LEU A 96 13.20 -4.02 -2.79
N LYS A 97 14.09 -3.32 -2.08
CA LYS A 97 14.68 -3.79 -0.82
C LYS A 97 13.61 -4.09 0.25
N ASN A 98 12.57 -3.26 0.33
CA ASN A 98 11.54 -3.32 1.38
C ASN A 98 10.12 -3.61 0.85
N LYS A 99 9.93 -3.67 -0.47
CA LYS A 99 8.65 -4.00 -1.12
C LYS A 99 8.33 -5.50 -0.95
N SER A 100 7.21 -5.80 -0.30
CA SER A 100 6.80 -7.16 0.05
C SER A 100 5.98 -7.87 -1.04
N ILE A 101 5.19 -7.12 -1.80
CA ILE A 101 4.35 -7.61 -2.90
C ILE A 101 4.86 -6.93 -4.16
N ARG A 102 5.81 -7.57 -4.85
CA ARG A 102 6.55 -6.93 -5.96
C ARG A 102 5.78 -7.04 -7.27
N GLU A 103 5.02 -8.12 -7.41
CA GLU A 103 4.22 -8.52 -8.55
C GLU A 103 2.91 -7.73 -8.71
N HIS A 104 2.52 -6.95 -7.69
CA HIS A 104 1.33 -6.10 -7.74
C HIS A 104 1.67 -4.70 -7.29
N TYR A 105 1.64 -3.78 -8.24
CA TYR A 105 2.04 -2.41 -8.06
C TYR A 105 1.11 -1.67 -7.10
N HIS A 106 1.72 -1.00 -6.13
CA HIS A 106 1.05 -0.23 -5.10
C HIS A 106 1.97 0.88 -4.60
N ILE A 107 1.35 1.97 -4.19
CA ILE A 107 1.98 3.10 -3.51
C ILE A 107 1.35 3.26 -2.13
N HIS A 108 2.12 3.76 -1.17
CA HIS A 108 1.69 4.02 0.19
C HIS A 108 1.13 5.44 0.29
N ALA A 109 -0.05 5.57 0.87
CA ALA A 109 -0.66 6.85 1.22
C ALA A 109 -0.82 6.89 2.75
N ILE A 110 -0.11 7.80 3.42
CA ILE A 110 -0.05 7.82 4.88
C ILE A 110 -0.36 9.19 5.47
N GLU A 111 -0.98 9.15 6.65
CA GLU A 111 -0.98 10.27 7.59
C GLU A 111 -0.08 9.89 8.76
N VAL A 112 0.86 10.76 9.08
CA VAL A 112 1.83 10.58 10.16
C VAL A 112 1.10 10.67 11.50
N ALA A 113 1.55 9.87 12.46
CA ALA A 113 1.02 9.95 13.82
C ALA A 113 1.29 11.34 14.42
N ASP A 114 0.36 11.86 15.23
CA ASP A 114 0.51 13.20 15.82
C ASP A 114 1.72 13.27 16.77
N GLU A 115 2.11 12.13 17.34
CA GLU A 115 3.32 11.95 18.14
C GLU A 115 4.14 10.76 17.60
N LEU A 116 5.46 10.96 17.48
CA LEU A 116 6.40 9.91 17.10
C LEU A 116 7.05 9.29 18.34
N PRO A 117 7.26 7.96 18.36
CA PRO A 117 7.89 7.25 19.48
C PRO A 117 9.39 7.50 19.60
#